data_AF-A0A0F3IM68-F1
#
_entry.id   AF-A0A0F3IM68-F1
#
_cell.length_a   1.000
_cell.length_b   1.000
_cell.length_c   1.000
_cell.angle_alpha   90.00
_cell.angle_beta   90.00
_cell.angle_gamma   90.00
#
_symmetry.space_group_name_H-M   'P 1'
#
loop_
_entity.id
_entity.type
_entity.pdbx_description
1 polymer ?
#
loop_
_entity_poly.entity_id
_entity_poly.type
_entity_poly.pdbx_seq_one_letter_code
_entity_poly.pdbx_strand_id
1 'polypeptide(L)'
;MERCRILAVVGLHPNTFKPHTGTKTSVLFVQKWNDDAALGPLCPKVQDYDIFFATQQVESVDNSGRKVYRKNPDGSFLRDSHGHFIVEHDLFNHDGLTEDGIAEAFEEFARKEKLSFFRDAPSTKAA
;
A
#
# COMPACT_ATOMS: atom_id res chain seq x y z
N MET A 1 1.32 -19.39 12.82
CA MET A 1 1.55 -17.98 13.17
C MET A 1 2.17 -17.85 14.57
N GLU A 2 3.34 -18.44 14.79
CA GLU A 2 3.92 -18.49 16.14
C GLU A 2 4.83 -17.30 16.47
N ARG A 3 5.39 -16.64 15.44
CA ARG A 3 6.41 -15.58 15.57
C ARG A 3 5.92 -14.19 15.20
N CYS A 4 4.85 -14.08 14.41
CA CYS A 4 4.26 -12.83 13.96
C CYS A 4 2.76 -13.01 13.67
N ARG A 5 2.02 -11.89 13.61
CA ARG A 5 0.74 -11.79 12.91
C ARG A 5 0.92 -11.29 11.49
N ILE A 6 -0.03 -11.65 10.63
CA ILE A 6 -0.22 -11.03 9.33
C ILE A 6 -1.04 -9.76 9.54
N LEU A 7 -0.62 -8.64 8.97
CA LEU A 7 -1.39 -7.40 9.01
C LEU A 7 -2.17 -7.17 7.71
N ALA A 8 -1.54 -7.50 6.59
CA ALA A 8 -2.13 -7.31 5.27
C ALA A 8 -1.63 -8.33 4.26
N VAL A 9 -2.50 -8.68 3.31
CA VAL A 9 -2.17 -9.40 2.09
C VAL A 9 -2.60 -8.53 0.91
N VAL A 10 -1.64 -8.04 0.15
CA VAL A 10 -1.90 -7.20 -1.04
C VAL A 10 -1.51 -7.96 -2.29
N GLY A 11 -2.49 -8.37 -3.08
CA GLY A 11 -2.25 -8.96 -4.40
C GLY A 11 -1.88 -7.88 -5.41
N LEU A 12 -0.81 -8.09 -6.17
CA LEU A 12 -0.40 -7.17 -7.23
C LEU A 12 -1.02 -7.58 -8.57
N HIS A 13 -1.14 -6.61 -9.47
CA HIS A 13 -1.64 -6.86 -10.82
C HIS A 13 -0.68 -7.83 -11.56
N PRO A 14 -1.18 -8.78 -12.38
CA PRO A 14 -0.32 -9.79 -13.04
C PRO A 14 0.78 -9.21 -13.94
N ASN A 15 0.59 -8.00 -14.44
CA ASN A 15 1.57 -7.33 -15.29
C ASN A 15 2.63 -6.53 -14.52
N THR A 16 2.51 -6.36 -13.20
CA THR A 16 3.39 -5.49 -12.40
C THR A 16 4.88 -5.79 -12.56
N PHE A 17 5.25 -7.06 -12.78
CA PHE A 17 6.65 -7.49 -12.97
C PHE A 17 7.01 -7.83 -14.42
N LYS A 18 6.17 -7.51 -15.41
CA LYS A 18 6.53 -7.66 -16.82
C LYS A 18 7.62 -6.64 -17.21
N PRO A 19 8.53 -6.98 -18.13
CA PRO A 19 8.58 -8.23 -18.91
C PRO A 19 9.28 -9.40 -18.21
N HIS A 20 9.72 -9.24 -16.95
CA HIS A 20 10.54 -10.23 -16.26
C HIS A 20 9.75 -11.49 -15.85
N THR A 21 8.54 -11.32 -15.34
CA THR A 21 7.64 -12.45 -15.02
C THR A 21 6.17 -12.05 -15.09
N GLY A 22 5.32 -13.04 -15.40
CA GLY A 22 3.85 -12.95 -15.32
C GLY A 22 3.26 -13.73 -14.13
N THR A 23 4.10 -14.20 -13.20
CA THR A 23 3.63 -14.88 -11.99
C THR A 23 2.84 -13.93 -11.11
N LYS A 24 1.66 -14.36 -10.65
CA LYS A 24 0.87 -13.59 -9.68
C LYS A 24 1.65 -13.46 -8.38
N THR A 25 1.85 -12.24 -7.93
CA THR A 25 2.64 -11.92 -6.73
C THR A 25 1.79 -11.17 -5.72
N SER A 26 2.03 -11.44 -4.44
CA SER A 26 1.42 -10.68 -3.34
C SER A 26 2.51 -10.15 -2.42
N VAL A 27 2.26 -8.99 -1.83
CA VAL A 27 3.07 -8.43 -0.74
C VAL A 27 2.37 -8.74 0.58
N LEU A 28 3.12 -9.31 1.52
CA LEU A 28 2.62 -9.67 2.85
C LEU A 28 3.20 -8.70 3.88
N PHE A 29 2.33 -8.09 4.68
CA PHE A 29 2.76 -7.28 5.81
C PHE A 29 2.68 -8.16 7.06
N VAL A 30 3.75 -8.21 7.84
CA VAL A 30 3.83 -9.01 9.07
C VAL A 30 4.38 -8.18 10.21
N GLN A 31 3.86 -8.40 11.41
CA GLN A 31 4.36 -7.80 12.63
C GLN A 31 4.79 -8.88 13.62
N LYS A 32 6.06 -8.85 14.00
CA LYS A 32 6.61 -9.77 15.00
C LYS A 32 5.88 -9.58 16.34
N TRP A 33 5.56 -10.68 16.99
CA TRP A 33 5.04 -10.64 18.36
C TRP A 33 6.10 -10.06 19.30
N ASN A 34 5.69 -9.12 20.14
CA ASN A 34 6.55 -8.41 21.06
C ASN A 34 5.76 -7.96 22.30
N ASP A 35 6.12 -8.51 23.46
CA ASP A 35 5.52 -8.16 24.75
C ASP A 35 6.35 -7.11 25.52
N ASP A 36 7.48 -6.65 24.96
CA ASP A 36 8.38 -5.68 25.59
C ASP A 36 8.50 -4.39 24.74
N ALA A 37 7.92 -3.30 25.23
CA ALA A 37 7.95 -1.99 24.57
C ALA A 37 9.36 -1.38 24.49
N ALA A 38 10.32 -1.84 25.29
CA ALA A 38 11.72 -1.40 25.21
C ALA A 38 12.46 -1.98 24.01
N LEU A 39 12.01 -3.13 23.47
CA LEU A 39 12.64 -3.81 22.33
C LEU A 39 12.08 -3.37 20.97
N GLY A 40 11.01 -2.58 20.95
CA GLY A 40 10.37 -2.10 19.73
C GLY A 40 8.87 -1.86 19.91
N PRO A 41 8.12 -1.67 18.81
CA PRO A 41 6.67 -1.52 18.87
C PRO A 41 6.01 -2.70 19.59
N LEU A 42 5.16 -2.40 20.57
CA LEU A 42 4.43 -3.41 21.32
C LEU A 42 3.45 -4.14 20.38
N CYS A 43 3.45 -5.46 20.41
CA CYS A 43 2.57 -6.31 19.63
C CYS A 43 2.33 -7.62 20.38
N PRO A 44 1.48 -7.63 21.42
CA PRO A 44 1.25 -8.82 22.21
C PRO A 44 0.62 -9.91 21.36
N LYS A 45 0.95 -11.17 21.66
CA LYS A 45 0.41 -12.30 20.90
C LYS A 45 -1.09 -12.44 21.16
N VAL A 46 -1.88 -12.35 20.10
CA VAL A 46 -3.34 -12.57 20.10
C VAL A 46 -3.70 -13.69 19.14
N GLN A 47 -4.74 -14.45 19.46
CA GLN A 47 -5.21 -15.57 18.62
C GLN A 47 -6.16 -15.12 17.51
N ASP A 48 -6.96 -14.09 17.78
CA ASP A 48 -7.96 -13.55 16.88
C ASP A 48 -7.65 -12.07 16.60
N TYR A 49 -7.61 -11.70 15.32
CA TYR A 49 -7.30 -10.36 14.85
C TYR A 49 -7.69 -10.23 13.37
N ASP A 50 -8.06 -9.02 12.96
CA ASP A 50 -8.40 -8.74 11.56
C ASP A 50 -7.16 -8.68 10.67
N ILE A 51 -7.31 -9.11 9.41
CA ILE A 51 -6.29 -9.02 8.38
C ILE A 51 -6.84 -8.18 7.24
N PHE A 52 -6.06 -7.18 6.81
CA PHE A 52 -6.40 -6.37 5.65
C PHE A 52 -6.13 -7.14 4.35
N PHE A 53 -7.10 -7.14 3.43
CA PHE A 53 -6.95 -7.73 2.11
C PHE A 53 -7.20 -6.69 1.04
N ALA A 54 -6.28 -6.60 0.07
CA ALA A 54 -6.47 -5.76 -1.10
C ALA A 54 -5.89 -6.45 -2.35
N THR A 55 -6.33 -6.01 -3.51
CA THR A 55 -5.79 -6.44 -4.80
C THR A 55 -5.70 -5.23 -5.71
N GLN A 56 -4.51 -4.94 -6.22
CA GLN A 56 -4.27 -3.94 -7.25
C GLN A 56 -5.10 -4.28 -8.50
N GLN A 57 -6.05 -3.42 -8.85
CA GLN A 57 -6.92 -3.60 -10.01
C GLN A 57 -6.33 -2.94 -11.25
N VAL A 58 -5.55 -1.88 -11.07
CA VAL A 58 -5.08 -1.03 -12.16
C VAL A 58 -3.68 -1.44 -12.60
N GLU A 59 -3.51 -1.67 -13.91
CA GLU A 59 -2.22 -2.07 -14.46
C GLU A 59 -1.25 -0.89 -14.57
N SER A 60 -0.11 -1.01 -13.89
CA SER A 60 0.99 -0.02 -13.98
C SER A 60 1.95 -0.28 -15.15
N VAL A 61 1.87 -1.48 -15.71
CA VAL A 61 2.68 -1.97 -16.82
C VAL A 61 1.76 -2.77 -17.74
N ASP A 62 1.85 -2.54 -19.04
CA ASP A 62 1.04 -3.22 -20.04
C ASP A 62 1.53 -4.66 -20.31
N ASN A 63 0.80 -5.37 -21.17
CA ASN A 63 1.17 -6.75 -21.54
C ASN A 63 2.52 -6.88 -22.27
N SER A 64 3.08 -5.78 -22.79
CA SER A 64 4.38 -5.73 -23.44
C SER A 64 5.52 -5.34 -22.48
N GLY A 65 5.23 -5.07 -21.20
CA GLY A 65 6.23 -4.64 -20.22
C GLY A 65 6.52 -3.14 -20.24
N ARG A 66 5.65 -2.32 -20.85
CA ARG A 66 5.81 -0.85 -20.89
C ARG A 66 4.97 -0.20 -19.81
N LYS A 67 5.51 0.82 -19.13
CA LYS A 67 4.77 1.59 -18.13
C LYS A 67 3.52 2.23 -18.74
N VAL A 68 2.41 2.12 -18.02
CA VAL A 68 1.17 2.86 -18.31
C VAL A 68 1.22 4.13 -17.49
N TYR A 69 0.97 5.28 -18.11
CA TYR A 69 1.02 6.58 -17.46
C TYR A 69 -0.37 7.21 -17.37
N ARG A 70 -0.63 7.89 -16.25
CA ARG A 70 -1.82 8.71 -16.05
C ARG A 70 -1.90 9.79 -17.10
N LYS A 71 -3.12 10.08 -17.56
CA LYS A 71 -3.38 11.15 -18.54
C LYS A 71 -4.29 12.22 -17.96
N ASN A 72 -4.00 13.46 -18.33
CA ASN A 72 -4.89 14.59 -18.15
C ASN A 72 -6.10 14.49 -19.10
N PRO A 73 -7.18 15.28 -18.87
CA PRO A 73 -8.33 15.33 -19.77
C PRO A 73 -7.98 15.71 -21.23
N ASP A 74 -6.88 16.44 -21.43
CA ASP A 74 -6.37 16.83 -22.75
C ASP A 74 -5.55 15.73 -23.46
N GLY A 75 -5.33 14.58 -22.79
CA GLY A 75 -4.57 13.44 -23.30
C GLY A 75 -3.06 13.50 -23.06
N SER A 76 -2.54 14.60 -22.49
CA SER A 76 -1.14 14.69 -22.06
C SER A 76 -0.87 13.83 -20.81
N PHE A 77 0.38 13.42 -20.58
CA PHE A 77 0.72 12.63 -19.39
C PHE A 77 0.82 13.52 -18.14
N LEU A 78 0.16 13.07 -17.07
CA LEU A 78 0.20 13.73 -15.77
C LEU A 78 1.61 13.66 -15.16
N ARG A 79 2.02 14.73 -14.50
CA ARG A 79 3.34 14.84 -13.86
C ARG A 79 3.21 15.21 -12.38
N ASP A 80 4.15 14.71 -11.59
CA ASP A 80 4.31 15.11 -10.19
C ASP A 80 4.91 16.53 -10.07
N SER A 81 5.06 16.99 -8.83
CA SER A 81 5.66 18.29 -8.48
C SER A 81 7.13 18.44 -8.92
N HIS A 82 7.82 17.33 -9.20
CA HIS A 82 9.20 17.30 -9.68
C HIS A 82 9.29 17.19 -11.21
N GLY A 83 8.14 17.08 -11.90
CA GLY A 83 8.06 16.95 -13.35
C GLY A 83 8.21 15.52 -13.86
N HIS A 84 8.18 14.48 -13.01
CA HIS A 84 8.18 13.08 -13.47
C HIS A 84 6.78 12.62 -13.86
N PHE A 85 6.68 11.73 -14.85
CA PHE A 85 5.39 11.15 -15.23
C PHE A 85 4.84 10.23 -14.14
N ILE A 86 3.55 10.38 -13.84
CA ILE A 86 2.85 9.53 -12.90
C ILE A 86 2.44 8.23 -13.60
N VAL A 87 2.87 7.11 -13.03
CA VAL A 87 2.48 5.77 -13.49
C VAL A 87 1.07 5.48 -13.03
N GLU A 88 0.26 4.90 -13.91
CA GLU A 88 -1.12 4.51 -13.63
C GLU A 88 -1.17 3.37 -12.59
N HIS A 89 -1.89 3.56 -11.48
CA HIS A 89 -2.12 2.52 -10.46
C HIS A 89 -3.18 2.97 -9.44
N ASP A 90 -3.63 2.02 -8.61
CA ASP A 90 -4.50 2.20 -7.45
C ASP A 90 -3.80 1.87 -6.11
N LEU A 91 -2.46 1.91 -6.08
CA LEU A 91 -1.67 1.54 -4.90
C LEU A 91 -1.62 2.64 -3.81
N PHE A 92 -1.47 3.91 -4.19
CA PHE A 92 -1.36 5.05 -3.27
C PHE A 92 -1.69 6.36 -3.99
N ASN A 93 -1.93 7.42 -3.22
CA ASN A 93 -2.16 8.77 -3.72
C ASN A 93 -0.84 9.52 -3.99
N HIS A 94 -0.69 10.14 -5.17
CA HIS A 94 0.43 11.04 -5.48
C HIS A 94 0.18 12.46 -4.95
N ASP A 95 0.25 12.66 -3.63
CA ASP A 95 0.14 13.99 -2.98
C ASP A 95 -1.13 14.79 -3.37
N GLY A 96 -2.26 14.09 -3.56
CA GLY A 96 -3.54 14.68 -3.96
C GLY A 96 -3.71 14.84 -5.48
N LEU A 97 -2.73 14.39 -6.29
CA LEU A 97 -2.83 14.40 -7.75
C LEU A 97 -3.60 13.20 -8.30
N THR A 98 -3.75 12.14 -7.51
CA THR A 98 -4.55 10.95 -7.84
C THR A 98 -5.55 10.68 -6.74
N GLU A 99 -6.41 9.69 -6.93
CA GLU A 99 -7.30 9.22 -5.88
C GLU A 99 -6.54 8.40 -4.82
N ASP A 100 -7.13 8.28 -3.65
CA ASP A 100 -6.66 7.39 -2.58
C ASP A 100 -6.72 5.93 -3.02
N GLY A 101 -5.69 5.17 -2.66
CA GLY A 101 -5.49 3.79 -3.06
C GLY A 101 -5.39 2.83 -1.88
N ILE A 102 -4.76 1.69 -2.14
CA ILE A 102 -4.60 0.60 -1.18
C ILE A 102 -3.81 1.04 0.07
N ALA A 103 -2.82 1.92 -0.10
CA ALA A 103 -2.03 2.44 1.01
C ALA A 103 -2.90 3.21 2.00
N GLU A 104 -3.68 4.17 1.53
CA GLU A 104 -4.56 5.00 2.36
C GLU A 104 -5.65 4.14 3.03
N ALA A 105 -6.23 3.17 2.31
CA ALA A 105 -7.17 2.21 2.90
C ALA A 105 -6.52 1.34 4.01
N PHE A 106 -5.24 0.97 3.84
CA PHE A 106 -4.50 0.29 4.90
C PHE A 106 -4.20 1.20 6.09
N GLU A 107 -3.96 2.50 5.88
CA GLU A 107 -3.79 3.46 6.98
C GLU A 107 -5.07 3.60 7.81
N GLU A 108 -6.25 3.68 7.17
CA GLU A 108 -7.54 3.69 7.87
C GLU A 108 -7.74 2.41 8.70
N PHE A 109 -7.45 1.25 8.10
CA PHE A 109 -7.46 -0.03 8.81
C PHE A 109 -6.49 -0.02 10.00
N ALA A 110 -5.26 0.44 9.81
CA ALA A 110 -4.24 0.46 10.85
C ALA A 110 -4.64 1.35 12.03
N ARG A 111 -5.31 2.48 11.76
CA ARG A 111 -5.87 3.37 12.80
C ARG A 111 -7.02 2.70 13.53
N LYS A 112 -7.95 2.07 12.82
CA LYS A 112 -9.09 1.34 13.40
C LYS A 112 -8.61 0.22 14.33
N GLU A 113 -7.62 -0.54 13.89
CA GLU A 113 -7.01 -1.65 14.64
C GLU A 113 -5.96 -1.19 15.67
N LYS A 114 -5.71 0.13 15.76
CA LYS A 114 -4.77 0.77 16.71
C LYS A 114 -3.39 0.13 16.68
N LEU A 115 -2.86 -0.11 15.47
CA LEU A 115 -1.53 -0.69 15.31
C LEU A 115 -0.48 0.24 15.94
N SER A 116 0.37 -0.30 16.81
CA SER A 116 1.25 0.47 17.70
C SER A 116 2.26 1.41 17.02
N PHE A 117 2.51 1.21 15.73
CA PHE A 117 3.38 2.02 14.88
C PHE A 117 2.61 3.04 14.03
N PHE A 118 1.29 2.90 13.87
CA PHE A 118 0.40 3.91 13.31
C PHE A 118 -0.22 4.70 14.47
N ARG A 119 0.57 5.64 15.00
CA ARG A 119 0.09 6.56 16.03
C ARG A 119 -0.66 7.70 15.36
N ASP A 120 -1.73 8.18 15.98
CA ASP A 120 -2.24 9.51 15.66
C ASP A 120 -1.12 10.51 15.94
N ALA A 121 -0.47 10.98 14.88
CA ALA A 121 0.47 12.09 14.99
C ALA A 121 -0.30 13.29 15.53
N PRO A 122 0.21 14.06 16.52
CA PRO A 122 -0.42 15.30 16.99
C PRO A 122 -0.56 16.41 15.94
N SER A 123 -0.33 16.14 14.65
CA SER A 123 -0.42 17.13 13.58
C SER A 123 -0.36 16.44 12.22
N THR A 124 -1.49 16.37 11.52
CA THR A 124 -1.52 16.57 10.06
C THR A 124 -2.77 17.36 9.72
N LYS A 125 -2.58 18.69 9.67
CA LYS A 125 -3.43 19.77 9.12
C LYS A 125 -4.95 19.67 9.32
N ALA A 126 -5.46 20.60 10.13
CA ALA A 126 -6.84 21.06 10.00
C ALA A 126 -7.14 21.37 8.53
N ALA A 127 -8.19 20.74 8.00
CA ALA A 127 -8.90 21.23 6.83
C ALA A 127 -9.75 22.45 7.21
#